data_AF-A0A3D3S331-F1
#
_entry.id   AF-A0A3D3S331-F1
#
_cell.length_a   1.000
_cell.length_b   1.000
_cell.length_c   1.000
_cell.angle_alpha   90.00
_cell.angle_beta   90.00
_cell.angle_gamma   90.00
#
_symmetry.space_group_name_H-M   'P 1'
#
loop_
_entity.id
_entity.type
_entity.pdbx_description
1 polymer ?
#
loop_
_entity_poly.entity_id
_entity_poly.type
_entity_poly.pdbx_seq_one_letter_code
_entity_poly.pdbx_strand_id
1 'polypeptide(L)'
;MPVQQKPVAHLLRDIALQAVHRELRAHYRPSEALGAGPGGHGRQWDFVLRDGLDNLAQAVIARVLTPRGELAALGHPDYGSRVPELIGAGNTASSRALLRLHLLDALAREPRIAEVKALDIGPAVGRRDSVQVRLEVLPVQASATLVIGPFTLDLGP
;
A
#
# COMPACT_ATOMS: atom_id res chain seq x y z
N MET A 1 -33.03 20.86 -25.17
CA MET A 1 -33.31 20.45 -23.77
C MET A 1 -32.37 21.24 -22.87
N PRO A 2 -32.87 22.19 -22.05
CA PRO A 2 -32.00 22.95 -21.16
C PRO A 2 -31.51 22.04 -20.02
N VAL A 3 -30.19 21.92 -19.86
CA VAL A 3 -29.59 21.26 -18.70
C VAL A 3 -29.88 22.12 -17.48
N GLN A 4 -30.76 21.64 -16.62
CA GLN A 4 -31.09 22.31 -15.36
C GLN A 4 -29.88 22.15 -14.43
N GLN A 5 -29.04 23.18 -14.36
CA GLN A 5 -27.92 23.21 -13.42
C GLN A 5 -28.48 23.31 -12.00
N LYS A 6 -28.46 22.18 -11.27
CA LYS A 6 -28.71 22.18 -9.83
C LYS A 6 -27.63 23.02 -9.14
N PRO A 7 -27.98 23.85 -8.16
CA PRO A 7 -26.99 24.62 -7.40
C PRO A 7 -26.02 23.64 -6.71
N VAL A 8 -24.74 23.75 -7.07
CA VAL A 8 -23.65 22.94 -6.52
C VAL A 8 -23.24 23.54 -5.18
N ALA A 9 -24.01 23.21 -4.13
CA ALA A 9 -23.79 23.69 -2.76
C ALA A 9 -22.39 23.35 -2.18
N HIS A 10 -21.70 22.39 -2.79
CA HIS A 10 -20.46 21.78 -2.30
C HIS A 10 -19.18 22.43 -2.85
N LEU A 11 -19.26 23.40 -3.78
CA LEU A 11 -18.06 24.05 -4.31
C LEU A 11 -17.37 24.86 -3.21
N LEU A 12 -16.03 24.72 -3.09
CA LEU A 12 -15.17 25.39 -2.10
C LEU A 12 -15.42 24.97 -0.64
N ARG A 13 -16.03 23.80 -0.39
CA ARG A 13 -16.19 23.22 0.95
C ARG A 13 -15.52 21.86 1.02
N ASP A 14 -15.07 21.47 2.20
CA ASP A 14 -14.56 20.12 2.44
C ASP A 14 -15.69 19.11 2.21
N ILE A 15 -15.49 18.22 1.25
CA ILE A 15 -16.40 17.13 0.94
C ILE A 15 -15.83 15.88 1.61
N ALA A 16 -16.70 15.12 2.26
CA ALA A 16 -16.46 13.77 2.71
C ALA A 16 -17.15 12.78 1.76
N LEU A 17 -16.46 11.72 1.34
CA LEU A 17 -17.06 10.65 0.54
C LEU A 17 -17.58 9.51 1.43
N GLN A 18 -18.90 9.37 1.52
CA GLN A 18 -19.53 8.26 2.22
C GLN A 18 -19.77 7.10 1.26
N ALA A 19 -19.13 5.95 1.51
CA ALA A 19 -19.40 4.73 0.75
C ALA A 19 -20.83 4.24 1.07
N VAL A 20 -21.70 4.27 0.06
CA VAL A 20 -23.09 3.82 0.16
C VAL A 20 -23.21 2.31 -0.05
N HIS A 21 -22.42 1.76 -1.00
CA HIS A 21 -22.35 0.33 -1.28
C HIS A 21 -20.88 -0.08 -1.48
N ARG A 22 -20.50 -1.25 -0.94
CA ARG A 22 -19.11 -1.73 -0.90
C ARG A 22 -18.83 -2.95 -1.80
N GLU A 23 -19.77 -3.32 -2.66
CA GLU A 23 -19.54 -4.33 -3.69
C GLU A 23 -18.55 -3.80 -4.76
N LEU A 24 -18.02 -4.68 -5.63
CA LEU A 24 -16.97 -4.56 -6.67
C LEU A 24 -16.82 -3.22 -7.45
N ARG A 25 -17.75 -2.28 -7.32
CA ARG A 25 -17.58 -0.87 -7.66
C ARG A 25 -18.23 0.00 -6.58
N ALA A 26 -17.42 0.66 -5.76
CA ALA A 26 -17.93 1.44 -4.66
C ALA A 26 -18.72 2.67 -5.15
N HIS A 27 -19.97 2.79 -4.71
CA HIS A 27 -20.80 3.97 -4.94
C HIS A 27 -20.64 4.92 -3.77
N TYR A 28 -20.15 6.13 -4.02
CA TYR A 28 -19.93 7.15 -3.00
C TYR A 28 -20.98 8.25 -3.08
N ARG A 29 -21.41 8.76 -1.92
CA ARG A 29 -22.23 9.96 -1.80
C ARG A 29 -21.38 11.09 -1.19
N PRO A 30 -21.30 12.27 -1.82
CA PRO A 30 -20.65 13.42 -1.22
C PRO A 30 -21.49 13.96 -0.04
N SER A 31 -20.80 14.33 1.04
CA SER A 31 -21.35 14.89 2.27
C SER A 31 -20.47 16.07 2.70
N GLU A 32 -21.05 17.15 3.24
CA GLU A 32 -20.28 18.22 3.90
C GLU A 32 -20.06 17.94 5.41
N ALA A 33 -20.69 16.88 5.93
CA ALA A 33 -20.55 16.47 7.32
C ALA A 33 -19.36 15.50 7.45
N LEU A 34 -18.33 15.97 8.15
CA LEU A 34 -17.14 15.20 8.51
C LEU A 34 -17.52 14.23 9.65
N GLY A 35 -17.38 12.93 9.42
CA GLY A 35 -17.59 11.92 10.46
C GLY A 35 -16.50 11.95 11.53
N ALA A 36 -16.75 11.25 12.64
CA ALA A 36 -15.70 10.96 13.62
C ALA A 36 -14.67 9.99 12.99
N GLY A 37 -13.39 10.35 13.02
CA GLY A 37 -12.32 9.46 12.57
C GLY A 37 -12.22 8.17 13.42
N PRO A 38 -11.51 7.14 12.92
CA PRO A 38 -11.22 5.95 13.71
C PRO A 38 -10.54 6.35 15.03
N GLY A 39 -11.09 5.91 16.17
CA GLY A 39 -10.56 6.26 17.50
C GLY A 39 -11.17 7.50 18.16
N GLY A 40 -12.19 8.14 17.58
CA GLY A 40 -12.96 9.20 18.25
C GLY A 40 -12.25 10.56 18.35
N HIS A 41 -11.12 10.74 17.67
CA HIS A 41 -10.39 12.00 17.62
C HIS A 41 -10.45 12.61 16.23
N GLY A 42 -11.15 13.75 16.11
CA GLY A 42 -10.94 14.71 15.01
C GLY A 42 -11.63 14.41 13.68
N ARG A 43 -11.85 15.52 12.94
CA ARG A 43 -12.48 15.62 11.62
C ARG A 43 -11.85 14.63 10.62
N GLN A 44 -12.72 13.93 9.89
CA GLN A 44 -12.35 13.03 8.80
C GLN A 44 -11.89 13.82 7.56
N TRP A 45 -10.58 14.09 7.43
CA TRP A 45 -10.03 14.64 6.19
C TRP A 45 -10.01 13.55 5.12
N ASP A 46 -10.60 13.82 3.95
CA ASP A 46 -10.60 12.88 2.80
C ASP A 46 -9.15 12.50 2.38
N PHE A 47 -8.20 13.42 2.57
CA PHE A 47 -6.76 13.15 2.50
C PHE A 47 -6.10 13.36 3.86
N VAL A 48 -5.76 12.26 4.54
CA VAL A 48 -4.98 12.29 5.78
C VAL A 48 -3.49 12.29 5.43
N LEU A 49 -2.75 13.28 5.93
CA LEU A 49 -1.30 13.32 5.79
C LEU A 49 -0.65 12.14 6.50
N ARG A 50 0.30 11.48 5.81
CA ARG A 50 1.19 10.47 6.40
C ARG A 50 2.61 10.95 6.28
N ASP A 51 3.30 11.06 7.41
CA ASP A 51 4.67 11.54 7.52
C ASP A 51 5.57 10.51 8.23
N GLY A 52 6.87 10.83 8.31
CA GLY A 52 7.86 10.03 9.03
C GLY A 52 7.84 8.53 8.71
N LEU A 53 7.74 7.71 9.76
CA LEU A 53 7.79 6.24 9.65
C LEU A 53 6.56 5.65 8.96
N ASP A 54 5.38 6.24 9.15
CA ASP A 54 4.14 5.82 8.47
C ASP A 54 4.27 6.01 6.96
N ASN A 55 4.83 7.15 6.53
CA ASN A 55 5.12 7.41 5.13
C ASN A 55 6.09 6.40 4.53
N LEU A 56 7.14 6.04 5.28
CA LEU A 56 8.11 5.04 4.84
C LEU A 56 7.46 3.66 4.70
N ALA A 57 6.65 3.24 5.67
CA ALA A 57 5.93 1.97 5.61
C ALA A 57 5.04 1.89 4.36
N GLN A 58 4.28 2.96 4.08
CA GLN A 58 3.45 3.04 2.88
C GLN A 58 4.28 3.00 1.59
N ALA A 59 5.39 3.74 1.53
CA ALA A 59 6.24 3.78 0.34
C ALA A 59 6.91 2.43 0.07
N VAL A 60 7.30 1.68 1.11
CA VAL A 60 7.82 0.31 0.97
C VAL A 60 6.76 -0.60 0.36
N ILE A 61 5.53 -0.57 0.88
CA ILE A 61 4.42 -1.37 0.32
C ILE A 61 4.17 -0.97 -1.13
N ALA A 62 4.10 0.34 -1.43
CA ALA A 62 3.90 0.83 -2.79
C ALA A 62 4.99 0.35 -3.75
N ARG A 63 6.27 0.43 -3.35
CA ARG A 63 7.38 -0.08 -4.18
C ARG A 63 7.28 -1.58 -4.40
N VAL A 64 6.97 -2.36 -3.37
CA VAL A 64 6.82 -3.82 -3.49
C VAL A 64 5.70 -4.19 -4.46
N LEU A 65 4.57 -3.49 -4.41
CA LEU A 65 3.41 -3.80 -5.25
C LEU A 65 3.49 -3.26 -6.67
N THR A 66 4.39 -2.31 -6.95
CA THR A 66 4.55 -1.73 -8.29
C THR A 66 5.51 -2.60 -9.12
N PRO A 67 5.10 -3.15 -10.28
CA PRO A 67 6.00 -3.74 -11.25
C PRO A 67 7.19 -2.85 -11.59
N ARG A 68 8.40 -3.42 -11.57
CA ARG A 68 9.61 -2.69 -11.94
C ARG A 68 9.52 -2.18 -13.38
N GLY A 69 9.79 -0.90 -13.57
CA GLY A 69 9.76 -0.25 -14.89
C GLY A 69 8.40 0.33 -15.28
N GLU A 70 7.33 0.08 -14.52
CA GLU A 70 6.00 0.64 -14.81
C GLU A 70 6.02 2.18 -14.84
N LEU A 71 6.83 2.79 -13.97
CA LEU A 71 6.96 4.25 -13.88
C LEU A 71 8.07 4.82 -14.77
N ALA A 72 8.59 4.06 -15.74
CA ALA A 72 9.63 4.54 -16.64
C ALA A 72 9.22 5.80 -17.42
N ALA A 73 7.96 5.86 -17.88
CA ALA A 73 7.41 7.03 -18.57
C ALA A 73 7.36 8.29 -17.70
N LEU A 74 7.39 8.13 -16.37
CA LEU A 74 7.43 9.22 -15.39
C LEU A 74 8.85 9.55 -14.92
N GLY A 75 9.89 8.97 -15.55
CA GLY A 75 11.29 9.19 -15.17
C GLY A 75 11.78 8.29 -14.03
N HIS A 76 11.04 7.24 -13.68
CA HIS A 76 11.39 6.32 -12.59
C HIS A 76 11.51 4.85 -13.09
N PRO A 77 12.45 4.55 -14.00
CA PRO A 77 12.55 3.23 -14.64
C PRO A 77 12.96 2.11 -13.67
N ASP A 78 13.67 2.44 -12.58
CA ASP A 78 14.09 1.47 -11.58
C ASP A 78 13.15 1.38 -10.37
N TYR A 79 12.07 2.17 -10.34
CA TYR A 79 11.08 2.06 -9.28
C TYR A 79 10.24 0.80 -9.44
N GLY A 80 9.86 0.23 -8.30
CA GLY A 80 9.06 -0.99 -8.20
C GLY A 80 9.86 -2.20 -7.71
N SER A 81 9.30 -3.38 -7.94
CA SER A 81 9.90 -4.66 -7.62
C SER A 81 9.55 -5.71 -8.67
N ARG A 82 10.22 -6.85 -8.56
CA ARG A 82 9.93 -8.06 -9.35
C ARG A 82 8.99 -9.01 -8.63
N VAL A 83 8.42 -8.61 -7.49
CA VAL A 83 7.45 -9.42 -6.73
C VAL A 83 6.21 -9.76 -7.56
N PRO A 84 5.61 -8.84 -8.36
CA PRO A 84 4.46 -9.15 -9.20
C PRO A 84 4.73 -10.24 -10.26
N GLU A 85 5.99 -10.50 -10.63
CA GLU A 85 6.36 -11.57 -11.56
C GLU A 85 6.12 -12.98 -10.97
N LEU A 86 5.96 -13.09 -9.65
CA LEU A 86 5.74 -14.35 -8.95
C LEU A 86 4.25 -14.70 -8.78
N ILE A 87 3.34 -13.82 -9.21
CA ILE A 87 1.92 -14.15 -9.27
C ILE A 87 1.75 -15.33 -10.24
N GLY A 88 1.05 -16.38 -9.80
CA GLY A 88 0.90 -17.61 -10.58
C GLY A 88 2.01 -18.64 -10.43
N ALA A 89 3.11 -18.34 -9.72
CA ALA A 89 4.23 -19.28 -9.56
C ALA A 89 3.95 -20.42 -8.56
N GLY A 90 2.85 -20.35 -7.81
CA GLY A 90 2.48 -21.25 -6.72
C GLY A 90 3.30 -21.00 -5.45
N ASN A 91 2.78 -21.44 -4.30
CA ASN A 91 3.45 -21.30 -2.99
C ASN A 91 4.38 -22.50 -2.69
N THR A 92 5.58 -22.48 -3.27
CA THR A 92 6.64 -23.50 -3.06
C THR A 92 7.81 -22.91 -2.28
N ALA A 93 8.70 -23.77 -1.78
CA ALA A 93 9.93 -23.29 -1.14
C ALA A 93 10.78 -22.42 -2.10
N SER A 94 10.84 -22.81 -3.38
CA SER A 94 11.58 -22.08 -4.41
C SER A 94 10.96 -20.70 -4.71
N SER A 95 9.63 -20.62 -4.85
CA SER A 95 8.97 -19.32 -5.09
C SER A 95 9.06 -18.39 -3.88
N ARG A 96 9.03 -18.93 -2.65
CA ARG A 96 9.31 -18.14 -1.44
C ARG A 96 10.75 -17.64 -1.37
N ALA A 97 11.72 -18.42 -1.83
CA ALA A 97 13.11 -17.98 -1.90
C ALA A 97 13.31 -16.87 -2.94
N LEU A 98 12.69 -17.00 -4.12
CA LEU A 98 12.67 -15.93 -5.14
C LEU A 98 11.96 -14.67 -4.63
N LEU A 99 10.84 -14.84 -3.93
CA LEU A 99 10.14 -13.73 -3.29
C LEU A 99 11.05 -13.00 -2.29
N ARG A 100 11.79 -13.74 -1.47
CA ARG A 100 12.76 -13.16 -0.54
C ARG A 100 13.80 -12.32 -1.27
N LEU A 101 14.36 -12.85 -2.37
CA LEU A 101 15.33 -12.13 -3.18
C LEU A 101 14.74 -10.84 -3.78
N HIS A 102 13.53 -10.90 -4.35
CA HIS A 102 12.88 -9.73 -4.95
C HIS A 102 12.50 -8.67 -3.93
N LEU A 103 12.05 -9.07 -2.73
CA LEU A 103 11.81 -8.14 -1.62
C LEU A 103 13.11 -7.46 -1.20
N LEU A 104 14.22 -8.21 -1.04
CA LEU A 104 15.51 -7.64 -0.66
C LEU A 104 16.06 -6.68 -1.72
N ASP A 105 15.97 -7.01 -3.02
CA ASP A 105 16.37 -6.09 -4.11
C ASP A 105 15.52 -4.81 -4.11
N ALA A 106 14.21 -4.92 -3.88
CA ALA A 106 13.33 -3.75 -3.79
C ALA A 106 13.68 -2.86 -2.59
N LEU A 107 13.92 -3.46 -1.42
CA LEU A 107 14.28 -2.73 -0.19
C LEU A 107 15.66 -2.07 -0.31
N ALA A 108 16.62 -2.72 -0.95
CA ALA A 108 17.95 -2.16 -1.21
C ALA A 108 17.91 -0.91 -2.11
N ARG A 109 16.83 -0.73 -2.90
CA ARG A 109 16.60 0.45 -3.74
C ARG A 109 15.81 1.56 -3.04
N GLU A 110 15.40 1.38 -1.79
CA GLU A 110 14.74 2.40 -0.98
C GLU A 110 15.76 3.21 -0.19
N PRO A 111 16.08 4.46 -0.61
CA PRO A 111 17.19 5.23 -0.02
C PRO A 111 16.98 5.61 1.45
N ARG A 112 15.73 5.55 1.94
CA ARG A 112 15.42 5.84 3.35
C ARG A 112 15.68 4.65 4.28
N ILE A 113 15.94 3.45 3.75
CA ILE A 113 16.30 2.26 4.52
C ILE A 113 17.83 2.14 4.58
N ALA A 114 18.39 2.11 5.79
CA ALA A 114 19.81 1.83 6.01
C ALA A 114 20.10 0.32 6.02
N GLU A 115 19.22 -0.45 6.67
CA GLU A 115 19.44 -1.89 6.87
C GLU A 115 18.13 -2.65 6.96
N VAL A 116 18.08 -3.87 6.43
CA VAL A 116 16.99 -4.82 6.66
C VAL A 116 17.38 -5.71 7.83
N LYS A 117 16.71 -5.55 8.98
CA LYS A 117 16.97 -6.30 10.22
C LYS A 117 16.37 -7.70 10.20
N ALA A 118 15.14 -7.81 9.67
CA ALA A 118 14.47 -9.10 9.53
C ALA A 118 13.53 -9.10 8.32
N LEU A 119 13.35 -10.29 7.75
CA LEU A 119 12.38 -10.57 6.69
C LEU A 119 11.84 -11.98 6.92
N ASP A 120 10.59 -12.05 7.35
CA ASP A 120 9.88 -13.29 7.59
C ASP A 120 8.87 -13.51 6.47
N ILE A 121 8.90 -14.70 5.89
CA ILE A 121 7.96 -15.12 4.83
C ILE A 121 7.43 -16.49 5.23
N GLY A 122 6.14 -16.56 5.53
CA GLY A 122 5.45 -17.78 5.91
C GLY A 122 4.21 -18.03 5.07
N PRO A 123 3.63 -19.24 5.10
CA PRO A 123 2.33 -19.49 4.51
C PRO A 123 1.26 -18.62 5.20
N ALA A 124 0.33 -18.06 4.42
CA ALA A 124 -0.80 -17.33 4.98
C ALA A 124 -1.83 -18.30 5.58
N VAL A 125 -2.34 -17.98 6.76
CA VAL A 125 -3.35 -18.81 7.43
C VAL A 125 -4.62 -18.89 6.58
N GLY A 126 -5.06 -20.11 6.28
CA GLY A 126 -6.28 -20.36 5.51
C GLY A 126 -6.18 -20.11 4.00
N ARG A 127 -5.01 -19.72 3.46
CA ARG A 127 -4.81 -19.46 2.02
C ARG A 127 -3.57 -20.17 1.53
N ARG A 128 -3.75 -21.32 0.87
CA ARG A 128 -2.63 -22.18 0.42
C ARG A 128 -1.68 -21.45 -0.52
N ASP A 129 -2.22 -20.62 -1.39
CA ASP A 129 -1.46 -19.97 -2.45
C ASP A 129 -0.94 -18.59 -2.06
N SER A 130 -1.19 -18.15 -0.82
CA SER A 130 -0.73 -16.86 -0.34
C SER A 130 0.34 -17.01 0.74
N VAL A 131 1.18 -15.99 0.85
CA VAL A 131 2.23 -15.89 1.87
C VAL A 131 2.03 -14.66 2.72
N GLN A 132 2.36 -14.77 4.00
CA GLN A 132 2.43 -13.65 4.92
C GLN A 132 3.87 -13.15 4.97
N VAL A 133 4.06 -11.85 4.79
CA VAL A 133 5.35 -11.18 4.83
C VAL A 133 5.38 -10.20 6.00
N ARG A 134 6.46 -10.26 6.79
CA ARG A 134 6.77 -9.28 7.84
C ARG A 134 8.20 -8.79 7.64
N LEU A 135 8.36 -7.48 7.65
CA LEU A 135 9.64 -6.80 7.46
C LEU A 135 10.00 -6.06 8.74
N GLU A 136 11.29 -6.06 9.06
CA GLU A 136 11.87 -5.15 10.05
C GLU A 136 13.05 -4.42 9.40
N VAL A 137 12.97 -3.10 9.33
CA VAL A 137 13.96 -2.26 8.64
C VAL A 137 14.43 -1.14 9.56
N LEU A 138 15.71 -0.78 9.47
CA LEU A 138 16.27 0.39 10.14
C LEU A 138 16.30 1.57 9.15
N PRO A 139 15.52 2.64 9.38
CA PRO A 139 15.61 3.85 8.56
C PRO A 139 16.91 4.62 8.80
N VAL A 140 17.42 5.31 7.77
CA VAL A 140 18.72 6.04 7.83
C VAL A 140 18.76 7.10 8.94
N GLN A 141 17.65 7.76 9.22
CA GLN A 141 17.55 8.85 10.21
C GLN A 141 16.90 8.42 11.52
N ALA A 142 16.64 7.13 11.74
CA ALA A 142 15.96 6.64 12.93
C ALA A 142 16.84 5.69 13.73
N SER A 143 16.77 5.78 15.05
CA SER A 143 17.45 4.85 15.97
C SER A 143 16.65 3.58 16.24
N ALA A 144 15.36 3.57 15.86
CA ALA A 144 14.45 2.47 16.08
C ALA A 144 14.09 1.77 14.76
N THR A 145 13.97 0.44 14.83
CA THR A 145 13.51 -0.39 13.73
C THR A 145 12.03 -0.15 13.46
N LEU A 146 11.67 -0.02 12.17
CA LEU A 146 10.31 0.02 11.68
C LEU A 146 9.86 -1.38 11.28
N VAL A 147 8.74 -1.84 11.86
CA VAL A 147 8.08 -3.09 11.47
C VAL A 147 7.03 -2.78 10.40
N ILE A 148 7.07 -3.50 9.27
CA ILE A 148 6.09 -3.37 8.19
C ILE A 148 5.41 -4.73 8.00
N GLY A 149 4.10 -4.76 8.21
CA GLY A 149 3.27 -5.96 8.12
C GLY A 149 2.80 -6.46 9.49
N PRO A 150 2.23 -7.68 9.53
CA PRO A 150 2.15 -8.62 8.41
C PRO A 150 1.26 -8.13 7.26
N PHE A 151 1.66 -8.41 6.01
CA PHE A 151 0.81 -8.27 4.84
C PHE A 151 0.83 -9.54 3.99
N THR A 152 -0.22 -9.75 3.20
CA THR A 152 -0.40 -10.97 2.41
C THR A 152 -0.08 -10.69 0.96
N LEU A 153 0.72 -11.58 0.34
CA LEU A 153 0.96 -11.61 -1.10
C LEU A 153 0.39 -12.90 -1.68
N ASP A 154 -0.25 -12.79 -2.84
CA ASP A 154 -0.77 -13.95 -3.56
C ASP A 154 0.28 -14.48 -4.55
N LEU A 155 0.52 -15.78 -4.51
CA LEU A 155 1.38 -16.51 -5.44
C LEU A 155 0.56 -17.52 -6.26
N GLY A 156 -0.77 -17.55 -6.11
CA GLY A 156 -1.65 -18.51 -6.76
C GLY A 156 -1.77 -18.34 -8.28
N PRO A 157 -2.05 -19.44 -9.00
CA PRO A 157 -2.32 -19.47 -10.44
C PRO A 157 -3.62 -18.75 -10.84
#